data_AF-A0A961IQF2-F1
#
_entry.id   AF-A0A961IQF2-F1
#
_cell.length_a   1.000
_cell.length_b   1.000
_cell.length_c   1.000
_cell.angle_alpha   90.00
_cell.angle_beta   90.00
_cell.angle_gamma   90.00
#
_symmetry.space_group_name_H-M   'P 1'
#
loop_
_entity.id
_entity.type
_entity.pdbx_description
1 polymer ?
#
loop_
_entity_poly.entity_id
_entity_poly.type
_entity_poly.pdbx_seq_one_letter_code
_entity_poly.pdbx_strand_id
1 'polypeptide(L)'
;MASEAAPSNAQVIDLLGKIADLLELEGAQFFRVRAYREATDTIRGLDEPLAALVARGAKLTDLPGIGKELAAKLTEFVTTGKLAYLDQLAEKTPLGLLSVLRVPGLGAKRVRLLYDSLGVTSLEELEEAARNQKLRELPGLGAKIESDILRRLERLRAPD
;
A
#
# COMPACT_ATOMS: atom_id res chain seq x y z
N MET A 1 26.87 -1.16 15.63
CA MET A 1 26.90 -0.48 14.33
C MET A 1 26.09 -1.36 13.38
N ALA A 2 24.84 -0.97 13.08
CA ALA A 2 24.01 -1.78 12.18
C ALA A 2 24.64 -1.75 10.79
N SER A 3 24.94 -2.93 10.26
CA SER A 3 25.39 -3.11 8.89
C SER A 3 24.23 -2.70 7.96
N GLU A 4 24.20 -1.46 7.46
CA GLU A 4 23.23 -1.05 6.44
C GLU A 4 23.64 -1.65 5.10
N ALA A 5 23.34 -2.94 4.93
CA ALA A 5 23.29 -3.54 3.62
C ALA A 5 22.20 -2.84 2.80
N ALA A 6 22.48 -2.60 1.52
CA ALA A 6 21.50 -2.02 0.60
C ALA A 6 20.17 -2.81 0.66
N PRO A 7 19.02 -2.14 0.53
CA PRO A 7 17.73 -2.80 0.71
C PRO A 7 17.55 -3.92 -0.32
N SER A 8 17.01 -5.04 0.15
CA SER A 8 16.64 -6.18 -0.68
C SER A 8 15.48 -5.83 -1.62
N ASN A 9 15.35 -6.56 -2.73
CA ASN A 9 14.21 -6.42 -3.63
C ASN A 9 12.86 -6.57 -2.89
N ALA A 10 12.79 -7.44 -1.88
CA ALA A 10 11.61 -7.60 -1.04
C ALA A 10 11.24 -6.29 -0.31
N GLN A 11 12.22 -5.61 0.30
CA GLN A 11 11.98 -4.32 0.97
C GLN A 11 11.55 -3.24 -0.03
N VAL A 12 12.10 -3.24 -1.25
CA VAL A 12 11.69 -2.31 -2.30
C VAL A 12 10.25 -2.59 -2.75
N ILE A 13 9.90 -3.86 -2.93
CA ILE A 13 8.53 -4.28 -3.29
C ILE A 13 7.53 -3.86 -2.21
N ASP A 14 7.88 -4.05 -0.94
CA ASP A 14 7.04 -3.64 0.19
C ASP A 14 6.86 -2.11 0.22
N LEU A 15 7.92 -1.35 -0.04
CA LEU A 15 7.87 0.10 -0.14
C LEU A 15 6.91 0.56 -1.26
N LEU A 16 7.08 0.02 -2.46
CA LEU A 16 6.21 0.34 -3.60
C LEU A 16 4.75 -0.06 -3.33
N GLY A 17 4.53 -1.19 -2.67
CA GLY A 17 3.21 -1.64 -2.23
C GLY A 17 2.54 -0.62 -1.30
N LYS A 18 3.26 -0.15 -0.28
CA LYS A 18 2.79 0.89 0.65
C LYS A 18 2.44 2.19 -0.07
N ILE A 19 3.30 2.65 -0.99
CA ILE A 19 3.03 3.86 -1.76
C ILE A 19 1.76 3.70 -2.60
N ALA A 20 1.60 2.55 -3.26
CA ALA A 20 0.41 2.28 -4.06
C ALA A 20 -0.86 2.24 -3.20
N ASP A 21 -0.80 1.66 -2.00
CA ASP A 21 -1.92 1.65 -1.05
C ASP A 21 -2.29 3.07 -0.61
N LEU A 22 -1.31 3.90 -0.23
CA LEU A 22 -1.57 5.28 0.19
C LEU A 22 -2.13 6.13 -0.95
N LEU A 23 -1.59 6.02 -2.16
CA LEU A 23 -2.11 6.72 -3.33
C LEU A 23 -3.56 6.33 -3.63
N GLU A 24 -3.90 5.06 -3.46
CA GLU A 24 -5.25 4.56 -3.64
C GLU A 24 -6.21 5.09 -2.56
N LEU A 25 -5.74 5.18 -1.31
CA LEU A 25 -6.50 5.84 -0.23
C LEU A 25 -6.71 7.34 -0.48
N GLU A 26 -5.74 8.04 -1.05
CA GLU A 26 -5.87 9.46 -1.42
C GLU A 26 -6.82 9.67 -2.61
N GLY A 27 -7.24 8.61 -3.31
CA GLY A 27 -8.01 8.73 -4.54
C GLY A 27 -7.16 9.25 -5.70
N ALA A 28 -5.85 8.97 -5.69
CA ALA A 28 -4.96 9.35 -6.77
C ALA A 28 -5.36 8.70 -8.09
N GLN A 29 -4.89 9.29 -9.18
CA GLN A 29 -5.20 8.81 -10.52
C GLN A 29 -4.76 7.35 -10.73
N PHE A 30 -5.62 6.55 -11.36
CA PHE A 30 -5.42 5.11 -11.56
C PHE A 30 -4.05 4.76 -12.17
N PHE A 31 -3.58 5.56 -13.14
CA PHE A 31 -2.28 5.34 -13.77
C PHE A 31 -1.11 5.44 -12.79
N ARG A 32 -1.20 6.30 -11.77
CA ARG A 32 -0.15 6.45 -10.75
C ARG A 32 -0.09 5.22 -9.86
N VAL A 33 -1.23 4.80 -9.32
CA VAL A 33 -1.33 3.59 -8.49
C VAL A 33 -0.80 2.39 -9.29
N ARG A 34 -1.23 2.26 -10.54
CA ARG A 34 -0.82 1.17 -11.43
C ARG A 34 0.69 1.15 -11.67
N ALA A 35 1.34 2.29 -11.89
CA ALA A 35 2.78 2.35 -12.10
C ALA A 35 3.58 1.77 -10.91
N TYR A 36 3.18 2.07 -9.67
CA TYR A 36 3.83 1.49 -8.49
C TYR A 36 3.59 -0.02 -8.36
N ARG A 37 2.39 -0.51 -8.74
CA ARG A 37 2.09 -1.95 -8.76
C ARG A 37 2.90 -2.67 -9.83
N GLU A 38 2.94 -2.15 -11.06
CA GLU A 38 3.71 -2.74 -12.16
C GLU A 38 5.21 -2.78 -11.83
N ALA A 39 5.74 -1.74 -11.16
CA ALA A 39 7.12 -1.76 -10.71
C ALA A 39 7.43 -2.86 -9.68
N THR A 40 6.45 -3.26 -8.85
CA THR A 40 6.66 -4.43 -7.96
C THR A 40 6.86 -5.71 -8.78
N ASP A 41 6.10 -5.89 -9.85
CA ASP A 41 6.21 -7.07 -10.71
C ASP A 41 7.51 -7.05 -11.50
N THR A 42 7.90 -5.89 -12.02
CA THR A 42 9.20 -5.69 -12.67
C THR A 42 10.35 -6.06 -11.74
N ILE A 43 10.33 -5.60 -10.49
CA ILE A 43 11.42 -5.87 -9.52
C ILE A 43 11.44 -7.33 -9.07
N ARG A 44 10.28 -8.00 -8.98
CA ARG A 44 10.21 -9.45 -8.72
C ARG A 44 10.85 -10.27 -9.83
N GLY A 45 10.75 -9.82 -11.07
CA GLY A 45 11.28 -10.49 -12.25
C GLY A 45 12.75 -10.19 -12.57
N LEU A 46 13.46 -9.41 -11.75
CA LEU A 46 14.87 -9.12 -11.99
C LEU A 46 15.75 -10.34 -11.66
N ASP A 47 16.67 -10.68 -12.55
CA ASP A 47 17.66 -11.75 -12.36
C ASP A 47 18.71 -11.41 -11.27
N GLU A 48 18.83 -10.12 -10.94
CA GLU A 48 19.76 -9.63 -9.93
C GLU A 48 19.12 -8.57 -9.03
N PRO A 49 19.73 -8.25 -7.87
CA PRO A 49 19.20 -7.24 -6.97
C PRO A 49 19.14 -5.86 -7.63
N LEU A 50 18.04 -5.13 -7.41
CA LEU A 50 17.89 -3.74 -7.85
C LEU A 50 19.03 -2.87 -7.29
N ALA A 51 19.49 -3.14 -6.08
CA ALA A 51 20.63 -2.47 -5.48
C ALA A 51 21.92 -2.60 -6.32
N ALA A 52 22.16 -3.75 -6.93
CA ALA A 52 23.32 -3.97 -7.81
C ALA A 52 23.20 -3.19 -9.12
N LEU A 53 21.99 -3.06 -9.67
CA LEU A 53 21.70 -2.20 -10.83
C LEU A 53 22.02 -0.73 -10.51
N VAL A 54 21.56 -0.24 -9.36
CA VAL A 54 21.81 1.14 -8.92
C VAL A 54 23.30 1.38 -8.67
N ALA A 55 23.99 0.47 -7.99
CA ALA A 55 25.40 0.61 -7.65
C ALA A 55 26.32 0.78 -8.86
N ARG A 56 25.99 0.14 -10.00
CA ARG A 56 26.75 0.28 -11.25
C ARG A 56 26.24 1.41 -12.17
N GLY A 57 25.26 2.20 -11.73
CA GLY A 57 24.70 3.30 -12.51
C GLY A 57 23.82 2.86 -13.69
N ALA A 58 23.16 1.70 -13.59
CA ALA A 58 22.24 1.24 -14.63
C ALA A 58 21.03 2.19 -14.75
N LYS A 59 20.52 2.36 -15.98
CA LYS A 59 19.32 3.17 -16.23
C LYS A 59 18.08 2.37 -15.85
N LEU A 60 17.54 2.64 -14.66
CA LEU A 60 16.29 1.98 -14.22
C LEU A 60 15.09 2.29 -15.11
N THR A 61 15.15 3.36 -15.92
CA THR A 61 14.12 3.71 -16.90
C THR A 61 14.02 2.72 -18.06
N ASP A 62 15.01 1.86 -18.24
CA ASP A 62 14.99 0.82 -19.28
C ASP A 62 14.16 -0.40 -18.81
N LEU A 63 13.79 -0.44 -17.53
CA LEU A 63 12.95 -1.48 -16.97
C LEU A 63 11.46 -1.21 -17.28
N PRO A 64 10.68 -2.23 -17.68
CA PRO A 64 9.26 -2.08 -17.97
C PRO A 64 8.49 -1.45 -16.80
N GLY A 65 7.61 -0.48 -17.11
CA GLY A 65 6.76 0.18 -16.10
C GLY A 65 7.49 1.18 -15.19
N ILE A 66 8.80 1.37 -15.32
CA ILE A 66 9.58 2.29 -14.47
C ILE A 66 9.90 3.58 -15.26
N GLY A 67 9.12 4.64 -14.98
CA GLY A 67 9.38 5.98 -15.52
C GLY A 67 10.46 6.76 -14.75
N LYS A 68 10.86 7.93 -15.28
CA LYS A 68 11.90 8.80 -14.68
C LYS A 68 11.67 9.10 -13.20
N GLU A 69 10.44 9.47 -12.85
CA GLU A 69 10.08 9.85 -11.47
C GLU A 69 10.14 8.65 -10.52
N LEU A 70 9.81 7.45 -11.01
CA LEU A 70 9.87 6.22 -10.23
C LEU A 70 11.31 5.73 -10.08
N ALA A 71 12.10 5.79 -11.16
CA ALA A 71 13.53 5.52 -11.14
C ALA A 71 14.27 6.39 -10.12
N ALA A 72 13.95 7.68 -10.04
CA ALA A 72 14.55 8.58 -9.04
C ALA A 72 14.24 8.13 -7.60
N LYS A 73 12.98 7.80 -7.30
CA LYS A 73 12.57 7.32 -5.97
C LYS A 73 13.19 5.98 -5.59
N LEU A 74 13.30 5.06 -6.55
CA LEU A 74 13.96 3.77 -6.35
C LEU A 74 15.44 3.96 -6.02
N THR A 75 16.13 4.82 -6.76
CA THR A 75 17.53 5.16 -6.49
C THR A 75 17.70 5.81 -5.11
N GLU A 76 16.84 6.77 -4.75
CA GLU A 76 16.85 7.40 -3.41
C GLU A 76 16.73 6.35 -2.31
N PHE A 77 15.72 5.48 -2.41
CA PHE A 77 15.49 4.45 -1.39
C PHE A 77 16.64 3.44 -1.31
N VAL A 78 17.17 3.00 -2.45
CA VAL A 78 18.29 2.05 -2.49
C VAL A 78 19.56 2.64 -1.89
N THR A 79 19.81 3.93 -2.09
CA THR A 79 21.04 4.61 -1.65
C THR A 79 20.97 5.11 -0.22
N THR A 80 19.78 5.50 0.26
CA THR A 80 19.61 6.15 1.56
C THR A 80 18.87 5.28 2.59
N GLY A 81 18.22 4.20 2.15
CA GLY A 81 17.32 3.38 2.97
C GLY A 81 15.99 4.08 3.33
N LYS A 82 15.77 5.30 2.84
CA LYS A 82 14.60 6.13 3.15
C LYS A 82 13.99 6.71 1.88
N LEU A 83 12.72 7.09 1.95
CA LEU A 83 12.04 7.73 0.82
C LEU A 83 11.13 8.83 1.36
N ALA A 84 11.52 10.08 1.16
CA ALA A 84 10.75 11.23 1.65
C ALA A 84 9.32 11.27 1.10
N TYR A 85 9.13 10.75 -0.12
CA TYR A 85 7.81 10.67 -0.74
C TYR A 85 6.82 9.76 0.01
N LEU A 86 7.31 8.66 0.60
CA LEU A 86 6.45 7.78 1.39
C LEU A 86 5.97 8.50 2.66
N ASP A 87 6.89 9.19 3.34
CA ASP A 87 6.58 9.94 4.55
C ASP A 87 5.53 11.03 4.28
N GLN A 88 5.70 11.76 3.17
CA GLN A 88 4.74 12.80 2.75
C GLN A 88 3.34 12.24 2.45
N LEU A 89 3.23 11.05 1.85
CA LEU A 89 1.92 10.41 1.61
C LEU A 89 1.27 9.96 2.92
N ALA A 90 2.07 9.41 3.84
CA ALA A 90 1.58 8.98 5.14
C ALA A 90 1.03 10.16 5.97
N GLU A 91 1.72 11.31 5.94
CA GLU A 91 1.28 12.53 6.64
C GLU A 91 -0.03 13.13 6.09
N LYS A 92 -0.27 12.98 4.78
CA LYS A 92 -1.49 13.47 4.12
C LYS A 92 -2.68 12.54 4.30
N THR A 93 -2.43 11.26 4.58
CA THR A 93 -3.48 10.26 4.72
C THR A 93 -4.11 10.34 6.11
N PRO A 94 -5.45 10.51 6.24
CA PRO A 94 -6.11 10.52 7.53
C PRO A 94 -5.78 9.26 8.35
N LEU A 95 -5.37 9.45 9.62
CA LEU A 95 -5.00 8.36 10.53
C LEU A 95 -6.07 7.27 10.63
N GLY A 96 -7.33 7.70 10.56
CA GLY A 96 -8.48 6.83 10.53
C GLY A 96 -8.46 5.80 9.40
N LEU A 97 -8.18 6.24 8.17
CA LEU A 97 -8.07 5.34 7.00
C LEU A 97 -6.90 4.38 7.12
N LEU A 98 -5.78 4.82 7.73
CA LEU A 98 -4.65 3.94 8.00
C LEU A 98 -5.01 2.83 8.99
N SER A 99 -5.81 3.13 10.02
CA SER A 99 -6.31 2.13 10.97
C SER A 99 -7.22 1.11 10.28
N VAL A 100 -8.14 1.58 9.42
CA VAL A 100 -9.04 0.71 8.66
C VAL A 100 -8.27 -0.15 7.65
N LEU A 101 -7.22 0.37 7.02
CA LEU A 101 -6.34 -0.38 6.10
C LEU A 101 -5.59 -1.54 6.78
N ARG A 102 -5.29 -1.42 8.08
CA ARG A 102 -4.63 -2.51 8.84
C ARG A 102 -5.51 -3.73 9.03
N VAL A 103 -6.83 -3.61 8.85
CA VAL A 103 -7.73 -4.77 8.91
C VAL A 103 -7.37 -5.72 7.77
N PRO A 104 -6.90 -6.96 8.08
CA PRO A 104 -6.47 -7.88 7.04
C PRO A 104 -7.59 -8.09 6.02
N GLY A 105 -7.28 -8.10 4.73
CA GLY A 105 -8.25 -8.41 3.66
C GLY A 105 -9.19 -7.28 3.23
N LEU A 106 -9.15 -6.08 3.82
CA LEU A 106 -9.80 -4.91 3.21
C LEU A 106 -9.01 -4.44 1.99
N GLY A 107 -7.71 -4.15 2.14
CA GLY A 107 -6.90 -3.55 1.08
C GLY A 107 -7.36 -2.13 0.72
N ALA A 108 -6.46 -1.30 0.16
CA ALA A 108 -6.70 0.12 -0.02
C ALA A 108 -7.95 0.45 -0.87
N LYS A 109 -8.23 -0.32 -1.92
CA LYS A 109 -9.46 -0.18 -2.73
C LYS A 109 -10.73 -0.21 -1.91
N ARG A 110 -10.87 -1.21 -1.02
CA ARG A 110 -12.11 -1.36 -0.23
C ARG A 110 -12.19 -0.29 0.83
N VAL A 111 -11.07 0.06 1.48
CA VAL A 111 -11.03 1.15 2.46
C VAL A 111 -11.48 2.46 1.80
N ARG A 112 -10.96 2.77 0.61
CA ARG A 112 -11.37 3.96 -0.14
C ARG A 112 -12.85 3.94 -0.48
N LEU A 113 -13.37 2.80 -0.96
CA LEU A 113 -14.79 2.63 -1.26
C LEU A 113 -15.67 2.84 -0.01
N LEU A 114 -15.26 2.31 1.14
CA LEU A 114 -15.94 2.49 2.42
C LEU A 114 -15.95 3.95 2.86
N TYR A 115 -14.83 4.65 2.68
CA TYR A 115 -14.73 6.08 2.95
C TYR A 115 -15.64 6.90 2.03
N ASP A 116 -15.55 6.68 0.72
CA ASP A 116 -16.33 7.45 -0.27
C ASP A 116 -17.84 7.18 -0.17
N SER A 117 -18.25 5.94 0.13
CA SER A 117 -19.66 5.54 0.14
C SER A 117 -20.34 5.66 1.49
N LEU A 118 -19.62 5.38 2.59
CA LEU A 118 -20.18 5.29 3.93
C LEU A 118 -19.53 6.26 4.93
N GLY A 119 -18.50 7.02 4.51
CA GLY A 119 -17.80 7.95 5.39
C GLY A 119 -16.95 7.27 6.46
N VAL A 120 -16.62 5.98 6.30
CA VAL A 120 -15.89 5.21 7.32
C VAL A 120 -14.45 5.71 7.44
N THR A 121 -14.11 6.17 8.63
CA THR A 121 -12.80 6.67 9.03
C THR A 121 -12.31 6.05 10.33
N SER A 122 -13.03 5.12 10.96
CA SER A 122 -12.56 4.44 12.17
C SER A 122 -12.91 2.95 12.17
N LEU A 123 -12.29 2.19 13.07
CA LEU A 123 -12.60 0.77 13.24
C LEU A 123 -14.01 0.58 13.82
N GLU A 124 -14.44 1.51 14.65
CA GLU A 124 -15.77 1.58 15.25
C GLU A 124 -16.84 1.81 14.18
N GLU A 125 -16.63 2.80 13.31
CA GLU A 125 -17.53 3.08 12.17
C GLU A 125 -17.58 1.91 11.18
N LEU A 126 -16.43 1.26 10.92
CA LEU A 126 -16.37 0.07 10.09
C LEU A 126 -17.21 -1.07 10.68
N GLU A 127 -17.06 -1.32 11.99
CA GLU A 127 -17.81 -2.36 12.68
C GLU A 127 -19.31 -2.07 12.68
N GLU A 128 -19.70 -0.83 12.99
CA GLU A 128 -21.09 -0.42 12.97
C GLU A 128 -21.72 -0.60 11.58
N ALA A 129 -21.01 -0.17 10.54
CA ALA A 129 -21.47 -0.36 9.17
C ALA A 129 -21.63 -1.86 8.82
N ALA A 130 -20.71 -2.71 9.29
CA ALA A 130 -20.74 -4.15 9.05
C ALA A 130 -21.86 -4.86 9.82
N ARG A 131 -22.11 -4.48 11.08
CA ARG A 131 -23.24 -5.01 11.88
C ARG A 131 -24.58 -4.62 11.28
N ASN A 132 -24.66 -3.40 10.74
CA ASN A 132 -25.85 -2.89 10.06
C ASN A 132 -25.99 -3.40 8.60
N GLN A 133 -25.16 -4.34 8.17
CA GLN A 133 -25.23 -4.94 6.84
C GLN A 133 -25.08 -3.93 5.68
N LYS A 134 -24.38 -2.82 5.90
CA LYS A 134 -24.17 -1.78 4.88
C LYS A 134 -23.02 -2.12 3.93
N LEU A 135 -22.06 -2.96 4.35
CA LEU A 135 -20.89 -3.29 3.51
C LEU A 135 -21.30 -4.16 2.34
N ARG A 136 -22.21 -5.12 2.55
CA ARG A 136 -22.69 -6.03 1.50
C ARG A 136 -23.43 -5.34 0.34
N GLU A 137 -23.87 -4.11 0.52
CA GLU A 137 -24.48 -3.30 -0.53
C GLU A 137 -23.43 -2.69 -1.47
N LEU A 138 -22.16 -2.64 -1.04
CA LEU A 138 -21.07 -2.08 -1.83
C LEU A 138 -20.47 -3.10 -2.79
N PRO A 139 -20.05 -2.66 -3.99
CA PRO A 139 -19.48 -3.56 -5.00
C PRO A 139 -18.21 -4.24 -4.48
N GLY A 140 -18.21 -5.58 -4.51
CA GLY A 140 -17.06 -6.37 -4.08
C GLY A 140 -16.90 -6.55 -2.57
N LEU A 141 -17.91 -6.20 -1.76
CA LEU A 141 -17.96 -6.39 -0.30
C LEU A 141 -19.15 -7.26 0.18
N GLY A 142 -19.57 -8.26 -0.61
CA GLY A 142 -20.73 -9.11 -0.26
C GLY A 142 -20.65 -9.79 1.12
N ALA A 143 -21.76 -10.39 1.55
CA ALA A 143 -21.98 -10.88 2.92
C ALA A 143 -20.83 -11.73 3.52
N LYS A 144 -20.14 -12.54 2.71
CA LYS A 144 -18.96 -13.30 3.17
C LYS A 144 -17.85 -12.38 3.67
N ILE A 145 -17.49 -11.37 2.87
CA ILE A 145 -16.43 -10.41 3.21
C ILE A 145 -16.82 -9.61 4.44
N GLU A 146 -18.06 -9.13 4.52
CA GLU A 146 -18.56 -8.43 5.71
C GLU A 146 -18.44 -9.29 6.97
N SER A 147 -18.84 -10.56 6.92
CA SER A 147 -18.70 -11.49 8.03
C SER A 147 -17.23 -11.73 8.41
N ASP A 148 -16.34 -11.80 7.41
CA ASP A 148 -14.90 -11.97 7.63
C ASP A 148 -14.29 -10.74 8.30
N ILE A 149 -14.75 -9.54 7.94
CA ILE A 149 -14.33 -8.27 8.53
C ILE A 149 -14.73 -8.22 10.00
N LEU A 150 -15.99 -8.52 10.33
CA LEU A 150 -16.45 -8.55 11.73
C LEU A 150 -15.59 -9.49 12.59
N ARG A 151 -15.35 -10.72 12.13
CA ARG A 151 -14.50 -11.68 12.85
C ARG A 151 -13.06 -11.19 13.03
N ARG A 152 -12.53 -10.41 12.09
CA ARG A 152 -11.17 -9.85 12.17
C ARG A 152 -11.12 -8.67 13.14
N LEU A 153 -12.14 -7.82 13.15
CA LEU A 153 -12.26 -6.71 14.11
C LEU A 153 -12.38 -7.21 15.55
N GLU A 154 -13.15 -8.28 15.78
CA GLU A 154 -13.23 -8.94 17.09
C GLU A 154 -11.86 -9.43 17.56
N ARG A 155 -11.08 -10.07 16.68
CA ARG A 155 -9.72 -10.54 17.00
C ARG A 155 -8.74 -9.41 17.27
N LEU A 156 -8.88 -8.26 16.63
CA LEU A 156 -8.04 -7.09 16.90
C LEU A 156 -8.33 -6.45 18.27
N ARG A 157 -9.52 -6.70 18.84
CA ARG A 157 -9.95 -6.15 20.13
C ARG A 157 -9.79 -7.11 21.29
N ALA A 158 -9.78 -8.41 21.05
CA ALA A 158 -9.39 -9.38 22.07
C ALA A 158 -7.87 -9.30 22.25
N PRO A 159 -7.34 -8.78 23.38
CA PRO A 159 -5.96 -9.08 23.72
C PRO A 159 -5.89 -10.60 23.97
N ASP A 160 -4.84 -11.25 23.46
CA ASP A 160 -4.49 -12.63 23.85
C ASP A 160 -4.44 -12.79 25.38
#